data_AF-A0A836RU79-F1
#
_entry.id   AF-A0A836RU79-F1
#
_cell.length_a   1.000
_cell.length_b   1.000
_cell.length_c   1.000
_cell.angle_alpha   90.00
_cell.angle_beta   90.00
_cell.angle_gamma   90.00
#
_symmetry.space_group_name_H-M   'P 1'
#
loop_
_entity.id
_entity.type
_entity.pdbx_description
1 polymer ?
#
loop_
_entity_poly.entity_id
_entity_poly.type
_entity_poly.pdbx_seq_one_letter_code
_entity_poly.pdbx_strand_id
1 'polypeptide(L)'
;MKKMLLGTLIVMLAVALSFGQVWTFDSDFAELNNPHGVVVTPDGKIWTANYNKTDTLVVAEGDTLFTNPIYIYNPDGTLETTLRTLTFGTETDTLVKTCRGISLDKNGNVLYTHYGEIMQINYQTHELMAKF
;
A
#
# COMPACT_ATOMS: atom_id res chain seq x y z
N MET A 1 -41.07 -32.80 -0.29
CA MET A 1 -40.71 -32.59 -1.71
C MET A 1 -40.53 -31.12 -2.07
N LYS A 2 -41.56 -30.24 -1.98
CA LYS A 2 -41.43 -28.81 -2.37
C LYS A 2 -40.29 -28.04 -1.67
N LYS A 3 -40.13 -28.23 -0.35
CA LYS A 3 -39.04 -27.58 0.43
C LYS A 3 -37.63 -28.08 0.04
N MET A 4 -37.51 -29.36 -0.29
CA MET A 4 -36.25 -29.95 -0.77
C MET A 4 -35.91 -29.44 -2.16
N LEU A 5 -36.89 -29.38 -3.06
CA LEU A 5 -36.71 -28.82 -4.40
C LEU A 5 -36.23 -27.36 -4.36
N LEU A 6 -36.84 -26.55 -3.48
CA LEU A 6 -36.45 -25.15 -3.30
C LEU A 6 -35.02 -25.01 -2.76
N GLY A 7 -34.64 -25.84 -1.79
CA GLY A 7 -33.27 -25.88 -1.26
C GLY A 7 -32.24 -26.24 -2.33
N THR A 8 -32.52 -27.26 -3.16
CA THR A 8 -31.64 -27.62 -4.28
C THR A 8 -31.54 -26.49 -5.30
N LEU A 9 -32.63 -25.79 -5.59
CA LEU A 9 -32.62 -24.65 -6.52
C LEU A 9 -31.75 -23.49 -5.99
N ILE A 10 -31.83 -23.17 -4.70
CA ILE A 10 -31.04 -22.11 -4.06
C ILE A 10 -29.55 -22.47 -4.10
N VAL A 11 -29.19 -23.72 -3.82
CA VAL A 11 -27.79 -24.18 -3.89
C VAL A 11 -27.26 -24.11 -5.32
N MET A 12 -28.05 -24.56 -6.32
CA MET A 12 -27.64 -24.46 -7.72
C MET A 12 -27.47 -23.01 -8.17
N LEU A 13 -28.33 -22.08 -7.72
CA LEU A 13 -28.21 -20.66 -8.00
C LEU A 13 -26.97 -20.04 -7.35
N ALA A 14 -26.68 -20.37 -6.08
CA ALA A 14 -25.49 -19.88 -5.38
C ALA A 14 -24.19 -20.38 -6.03
N VAL A 15 -24.17 -21.63 -6.47
CA VAL A 15 -23.05 -22.22 -7.21
C VAL A 15 -22.88 -21.55 -8.57
N ALA A 16 -23.97 -21.33 -9.32
CA ALA A 16 -23.91 -20.63 -10.61
C ALA A 16 -23.39 -19.18 -10.49
N LEU A 17 -23.75 -18.47 -9.42
CA LEU A 17 -23.26 -17.11 -9.15
C LEU A 17 -21.79 -17.10 -8.70
N SER A 18 -21.29 -18.17 -8.07
CA SER A 18 -19.89 -18.28 -7.65
C SER A 18 -18.90 -18.35 -8.82
N PHE A 19 -19.33 -18.84 -9.98
CA PHE A 19 -18.52 -18.89 -11.20
C PHE A 19 -18.54 -17.57 -12.00
N GLY A 20 -19.30 -16.56 -11.55
CA GLY A 20 -19.46 -15.28 -12.25
C GLY A 20 -18.37 -14.23 -11.95
N GLN A 21 -17.43 -14.49 -11.03
CA GLN A 21 -16.31 -13.58 -10.78
C GLN A 21 -15.28 -13.70 -11.90
N VAL A 22 -15.56 -13.02 -13.02
CA VAL A 22 -14.57 -12.73 -14.05
C VAL A 22 -13.83 -11.47 -13.60
N TRP A 23 -12.59 -11.63 -13.15
CA TRP A 23 -11.71 -10.48 -12.97
C TRP A 23 -11.42 -9.87 -14.33
N THR A 24 -11.91 -8.66 -14.54
CA THR A 24 -11.52 -7.84 -15.69
C THR A 24 -10.38 -6.95 -15.26
N PHE A 25 -9.28 -6.98 -16.00
CA PHE A 25 -8.29 -5.92 -15.90
C PHE A 25 -8.99 -4.60 -16.26
N ASP A 26 -8.87 -3.61 -15.37
CA ASP A 26 -9.48 -2.29 -15.55
C ASP A 26 -8.45 -1.34 -16.16
N SER A 27 -7.42 -0.98 -15.39
CA SER A 27 -6.32 -0.14 -15.85
C SER A 27 -5.09 -0.27 -14.94
N ASP A 28 -3.95 0.18 -15.45
CA ASP A 28 -2.78 0.53 -14.64
C ASP A 28 -2.94 1.99 -14.19
N PHE A 29 -2.94 2.26 -12.89
CA PHE A 29 -3.09 3.63 -12.36
C PHE A 29 -1.77 4.29 -11.94
N ALA A 30 -0.66 3.54 -11.91
CA ALA A 30 0.64 4.04 -11.49
C ALA A 30 1.79 3.36 -12.26
N GLU A 31 2.74 4.17 -12.72
CA GLU A 31 4.02 3.69 -13.25
C GLU A 31 5.10 3.84 -12.18
N LEU A 32 5.62 2.71 -11.71
CA LEU A 32 6.57 2.65 -10.59
C LEU A 32 7.88 2.01 -11.02
N ASN A 33 9.00 2.49 -10.48
CA ASN A 33 10.32 1.93 -10.77
C ASN A 33 10.69 0.83 -9.77
N ASN A 34 10.52 -0.42 -10.19
CA ASN A 34 10.78 -1.61 -9.37
C ASN A 34 10.01 -1.58 -8.03
N PRO A 35 8.66 -1.56 -8.07
CA PRO A 35 7.84 -1.58 -6.86
C PRO A 35 8.01 -2.91 -6.12
N HIS A 36 8.22 -2.83 -4.81
CA HIS A 36 8.51 -4.01 -3.96
C HIS A 36 7.49 -4.23 -2.84
N GLY A 37 6.47 -3.38 -2.75
CA GLY A 37 5.38 -3.59 -1.81
C GLY A 37 4.16 -2.78 -2.22
N VAL A 38 3.00 -3.38 -2.03
CA VAL A 38 1.70 -2.74 -2.18
C VAL A 38 0.76 -3.28 -1.11
N VAL A 39 -0.03 -2.41 -0.50
CA VAL A 39 -1.06 -2.80 0.46
C VAL A 39 -2.23 -1.84 0.38
N VAL A 40 -3.44 -2.34 0.70
CA VAL A 40 -4.63 -1.51 0.82
C VAL A 40 -4.97 -1.36 2.30
N THR A 41 -4.99 -0.14 2.81
CA THR A 41 -5.30 0.17 4.22
C THR A 41 -6.81 0.13 4.48
N PRO A 42 -7.27 0.08 5.75
CA PRO A 42 -8.70 -0.05 6.07
C PRO A 42 -9.61 1.07 5.53
N ASP A 43 -9.05 2.24 5.24
CA ASP A 43 -9.74 3.37 4.59
C ASP A 43 -9.77 3.27 3.05
N GLY A 44 -9.26 2.18 2.48
CA GLY A 44 -9.26 1.89 1.05
C GLY A 44 -8.08 2.47 0.27
N LYS A 45 -7.19 3.23 0.92
CA LYS A 45 -6.02 3.81 0.24
C LYS A 45 -5.00 2.75 -0.11
N ILE A 46 -4.29 2.96 -1.21
CA ILE A 46 -3.29 2.04 -1.74
C ILE A 46 -1.91 2.62 -1.45
N TRP A 47 -1.16 1.92 -0.60
CA TRP A 47 0.20 2.30 -0.22
C TRP A 47 1.20 1.46 -0.98
N THR A 48 2.20 2.08 -1.59
CA THR A 48 3.24 1.37 -2.34
C THR A 48 4.58 2.10 -2.30
N ALA A 49 5.68 1.38 -2.45
CA ALA A 49 7.01 1.96 -2.47
C ALA A 49 7.97 1.17 -3.35
N ASN A 50 8.99 1.89 -3.83
CA ASN A 50 9.97 1.38 -4.77
C ASN A 50 11.23 0.86 -4.07
N TYR A 51 11.83 -0.18 -4.65
CA TYR A 51 13.20 -0.57 -4.30
C TYR A 51 14.18 0.50 -4.77
N ASN A 52 14.00 1.05 -5.97
CA ASN A 52 14.89 2.05 -6.53
C ASN A 52 14.53 3.47 -6.06
N LYS A 53 15.55 4.32 -5.89
CA LYS A 53 15.36 5.76 -5.67
C LYS A 53 14.59 6.33 -6.85
N THR A 54 13.55 7.10 -6.58
CA THR A 54 12.67 7.65 -7.63
C THR A 54 12.39 9.12 -7.49
N ASP A 55 12.80 9.73 -6.38
CA ASP A 55 12.45 11.11 -6.10
C ASP A 55 13.60 11.84 -5.37
N THR A 56 13.51 13.16 -5.30
CA THR A 56 14.47 14.05 -4.64
C THR A 56 13.75 14.92 -3.63
N LEU A 57 14.29 15.04 -2.42
CA LEU A 57 13.78 15.94 -1.40
C LEU A 57 14.41 17.33 -1.48
N VAL A 58 15.70 17.40 -1.80
CA VAL A 58 16.46 18.65 -1.96
C VAL A 58 17.33 18.57 -3.20
N VAL A 59 17.31 19.63 -4.00
CA VAL A 59 18.21 19.82 -5.15
C VAL A 59 18.98 21.12 -4.94
N ALA A 60 20.28 21.02 -4.73
CA ALA A 60 21.21 22.14 -4.56
C ALA A 60 22.39 22.00 -5.53
N GLU A 61 23.13 23.09 -5.76
CA GLU A 61 24.30 23.05 -6.65
C GLU A 61 25.37 22.11 -6.07
N GLY A 62 25.64 21.02 -6.79
CA GLY A 62 26.63 20.00 -6.38
C GLY A 62 26.15 18.99 -5.34
N ASP A 63 24.90 19.09 -4.85
CA ASP A 63 24.35 18.15 -3.88
C ASP A 63 22.85 17.88 -4.12
N THR A 64 22.46 16.61 -4.07
CA THR A 64 21.07 16.19 -4.29
C THR A 64 20.71 15.10 -3.30
N LEU A 65 19.69 15.37 -2.49
CA LEU A 65 19.17 14.41 -1.52
C LEU A 65 18.04 13.59 -2.16
N PHE A 66 18.36 12.36 -2.56
CA PHE A 66 17.40 11.42 -3.11
C PHE A 66 16.57 10.71 -2.03
N THR A 67 15.36 10.30 -2.39
CA THR A 67 14.46 9.50 -1.55
C THR A 67 13.89 8.29 -2.31
N ASN A 68 13.51 7.29 -1.51
CA ASN A 68 12.68 6.14 -1.81
C ASN A 68 11.32 6.37 -1.13
N PRO A 69 10.46 7.22 -1.72
CA PRO A 69 9.23 7.61 -1.07
C PRO A 69 8.22 6.46 -0.99
N ILE A 70 7.26 6.64 -0.09
CA ILE A 70 6.04 5.84 -0.04
C ILE A 70 4.94 6.65 -0.74
N TYR A 71 4.35 6.08 -1.79
CA TYR A 71 3.24 6.66 -2.52
C TYR A 71 1.92 6.17 -1.95
N ILE A 72 0.97 7.07 -1.78
CA ILE A 72 -0.37 6.77 -1.27
C ILE A 72 -1.36 7.23 -2.34
N TYR A 73 -2.13 6.29 -2.87
CA TYR A 73 -3.16 6.51 -3.87
C TYR A 73 -4.55 6.34 -3.26
N ASN A 74 -5.50 7.09 -3.77
CA ASN A 74 -6.93 6.89 -3.51
C ASN A 74 -7.41 5.56 -4.12
N PRO A 75 -8.57 5.03 -3.69
CA PRO A 75 -9.15 3.82 -4.28
C PRO A 75 -9.41 3.90 -5.80
N ASP A 76 -9.56 5.10 -6.34
CA ASP A 76 -9.73 5.35 -7.78
C ASP A 76 -8.41 5.42 -8.57
N GLY A 77 -7.27 5.18 -7.90
CA GLY A 77 -5.95 5.19 -8.50
C GLY A 77 -5.30 6.58 -8.61
N THR A 78 -5.98 7.65 -8.20
CA THR A 78 -5.35 8.99 -8.17
C THR A 78 -4.33 9.09 -7.04
N LEU A 79 -3.18 9.71 -7.29
CA LEU A 79 -2.17 9.94 -6.24
C LEU A 79 -2.72 10.91 -5.20
N GLU A 80 -2.82 10.47 -3.95
CA GLU A 80 -3.24 11.32 -2.84
C GLU A 80 -2.05 12.09 -2.27
N THR A 81 -0.99 11.37 -1.89
CA THR A 81 0.21 11.98 -1.31
C THR A 81 1.43 11.10 -1.46
N THR A 82 2.59 11.66 -1.10
CA THR A 82 3.88 10.98 -1.18
C THR A 82 4.69 11.30 0.07
N LEU A 83 4.97 10.28 0.88
CA LEU A 83 5.79 10.41 2.07
C LEU A 83 7.27 10.29 1.69
N ARG A 84 8.03 11.35 1.95
CA ARG A 84 9.49 11.41 1.74
C ARG A 84 10.26 11.37 3.06
N THR A 85 9.57 11.69 4.15
CA THR A 85 10.08 11.73 5.51
C THR A 85 9.07 11.14 6.46
N LEU A 86 9.55 10.55 7.55
CA LEU A 86 8.73 10.04 8.64
C LEU A 86 9.28 10.55 9.97
N THR A 87 8.41 11.07 10.83
CA THR A 87 8.82 11.66 12.12
C THR A 87 8.35 10.80 13.28
N PHE A 88 9.25 10.53 14.23
CA PHE A 88 8.97 9.87 15.50
C PHE A 88 9.53 10.72 16.65
N GLY A 89 8.63 11.36 17.40
CA GLY A 89 9.03 12.33 18.42
C GLY A 89 9.77 13.51 17.79
N THR A 90 11.03 13.74 18.19
CA THR A 90 11.88 14.82 17.65
C THR A 90 12.77 14.36 16.49
N GLU A 91 12.78 13.06 16.17
CA GLU A 91 13.63 12.52 15.11
C GLU A 91 12.84 12.43 13.80
N THR A 92 13.47 12.84 12.70
CA THR A 92 12.92 12.70 11.36
C THR A 92 13.83 11.82 10.53
N ASP A 93 13.26 10.74 10.02
CA ASP A 93 13.87 9.88 9.04
C ASP A 93 13.59 10.45 7.65
N THR A 94 14.64 10.64 6.86
CA THR A 94 14.48 10.88 5.42
C THR A 94 14.55 9.52 4.75
N LEU A 95 13.51 9.17 4.01
CA LEU A 95 13.35 7.82 3.44
C LEU A 95 14.35 7.59 2.30
N VAL A 96 15.62 7.34 2.62
CA VAL A 96 16.71 7.18 1.64
C VAL A 96 17.08 5.73 1.35
N LYS A 97 16.54 4.79 2.12
CA LYS A 97 16.76 3.35 1.98
C LYS A 97 15.61 2.66 1.24
N THR A 98 15.94 1.51 0.68
CA THR A 98 15.07 0.81 -0.27
C THR A 98 13.94 0.05 0.39
N CYS A 99 12.77 0.05 -0.27
CA CYS A 99 11.66 -0.82 0.11
C CYS A 99 11.98 -2.29 -0.21
N ARG A 100 11.63 -3.20 0.69
CA ARG A 100 11.68 -4.66 0.46
C ARG A 100 10.35 -5.37 0.71
N GLY A 101 9.35 -4.64 1.20
CA GLY A 101 8.04 -5.18 1.53
C GLY A 101 7.20 -4.17 2.27
N ILE A 102 5.88 -4.29 2.07
CA ILE A 102 4.86 -3.53 2.79
C ILE A 102 3.77 -4.52 3.21
N SER A 103 3.31 -4.42 4.45
CA SER A 103 2.16 -5.18 4.95
C SER A 103 1.37 -4.35 5.96
N LEU A 104 0.31 -4.93 6.53
CA LEU A 104 -0.42 -4.32 7.65
C LEU A 104 -0.11 -5.03 8.95
N ASP A 105 -0.14 -4.29 10.06
CA ASP A 105 -0.24 -4.85 11.39
C ASP A 105 -1.69 -5.28 11.71
N LYS A 106 -1.90 -5.85 12.91
CA LYS A 106 -3.21 -6.30 13.38
C LYS A 106 -4.28 -5.21 13.51
N ASN A 107 -3.88 -3.94 13.55
CA ASN A 107 -4.74 -2.77 13.67
C ASN A 107 -4.97 -2.08 12.31
N GLY A 108 -4.34 -2.57 11.24
CA GLY A 108 -4.40 -1.96 9.90
C GLY A 108 -3.39 -0.84 9.66
N ASN A 109 -2.45 -0.60 10.59
CA ASN A 109 -1.33 0.32 10.34
C ASN A 109 -0.32 -0.33 9.42
N VAL A 110 0.47 0.48 8.72
CA VAL A 110 1.39 0.01 7.70
C VAL A 110 2.71 -0.44 8.33
N LEU A 111 3.16 -1.64 7.98
CA LEU A 111 4.52 -2.12 8.23
C LEU A 111 5.33 -1.95 6.95
N TYR A 112 6.27 -1.02 6.95
CA TYR A 112 7.13 -0.69 5.82
C TYR A 112 8.56 -1.14 6.09
N THR A 113 9.15 -1.94 5.20
CA THR A 113 10.56 -2.31 5.34
C THR A 113 11.45 -1.21 4.77
N HIS A 114 12.28 -0.61 5.63
CA HIS A 114 13.30 0.36 5.30
C HIS A 114 14.68 -0.31 5.30
N TYR A 115 15.00 -1.01 4.21
CA TYR A 115 16.18 -1.87 4.08
C TYR A 115 16.31 -2.98 5.14
N GLY A 116 16.92 -2.67 6.30
CA GLY A 116 17.19 -3.61 7.38
C GLY A 116 16.29 -3.43 8.59
N GLU A 117 15.42 -2.42 8.57
CA GLU A 117 14.52 -2.04 9.66
C GLU A 117 13.07 -2.16 9.19
N ILE A 118 12.14 -2.39 10.12
CA ILE A 118 10.70 -2.31 9.86
C ILE A 118 10.13 -1.09 10.57
N MET A 119 9.48 -0.21 9.82
CA MET A 119 8.80 0.98 10.33
C MET A 119 7.29 0.71 10.41
N GLN A 120 6.68 0.95 11.57
CA GLN A 120 5.23 0.92 11.74
C GLN A 120 4.67 2.33 11.58
N ILE A 121 3.76 2.55 10.64
CA ILE A 121 3.25 3.88 10.27
C ILE A 121 1.74 3.90 10.46
N ASN A 122 1.23 4.91 11.16
CA ASN A 122 -0.20 5.11 11.30
C ASN A 122 -0.81 5.42 9.92
N TYR A 123 -1.75 4.60 9.46
CA TYR A 123 -2.29 4.75 8.11
C TYR A 123 -3.16 6.00 7.92
N GLN A 124 -3.68 6.58 9.01
CA GLN A 124 -4.53 7.76 8.99
C GLN A 124 -3.71 9.04 9.14
N THR A 125 -2.74 9.05 10.05
CA THR A 125 -1.97 10.27 10.39
C THR A 125 -0.63 10.35 9.65
N HIS A 126 -0.17 9.25 9.03
CA HIS A 126 1.14 9.11 8.40
C HIS A 126 2.33 9.26 9.37
N GLU A 127 2.07 9.25 10.67
CA GLU A 127 3.11 9.33 11.70
C GLU A 127 3.79 7.98 11.87
N LEU A 128 5.11 8.01 12.08
CA LEU A 128 5.86 6.82 12.49
C LEU A 128 5.47 6.48 13.93
N MET A 129 5.19 5.20 14.19
CA MET A 129 4.76 4.70 15.50
C MET A 129 5.85 3.88 16.20
N ALA A 130 6.65 3.14 15.43
CA ALA A 130 7.74 2.30 15.94
C ALA A 130 8.74 1.93 14.85
N LYS A 131 9.95 1.51 15.27
CA LYS A 131 10.96 0.87 14.44
C LYS A 131 11.35 -0.48 15.08
N PHE A 132 11.56 -1.52 14.27
CA PHE A 132 11.98 -2.87 14.69
C PHE A 132 13.22 -3.33 13.94
#